data_AF-A0AA90I1L0-F1
#
_entry.id   AF-A0AA90I1L0-F1
#
_cell.length_a   1.000
_cell.length_b   1.000
_cell.length_c   1.000
_cell.angle_alpha   90.00
_cell.angle_beta   90.00
_cell.angle_gamma   90.00
#
_symmetry.space_group_name_H-M   'P 1'
#
loop_
_entity.id
_entity.type
_entity.pdbx_description
1 polymer ?
#
loop_
_entity_poly.entity_id
_entity_poly.type
_entity_poly.pdbx_seq_one_letter_code
_entity_poly.pdbx_strand_id
1 'polypeptide(L)'
;MQARQNGVPDDEMIAMSESVAFAKVVVADALLVPVNRMVWNRNEAVKDFKEKWFTKCLGFRKWFAADQESLLPQSNKSPPQLWSHHKVLNLNAKTCSDRGVTTLKSLNFTAVVRSGTYVYGNSGSNRAAVKCVGQKGESSFLYLSVAGPEKEPVENLRNVIARLMSRSE
;
A
#
# COMPACT_ATOMS: atom_id res chain seq x y z
N MET A 1 9.53 -27.10 -48.16
CA MET A 1 10.02 -25.83 -48.73
C MET A 1 9.91 -24.77 -47.67
N GLN A 2 11.02 -24.07 -47.41
CA GLN A 2 11.19 -23.02 -46.41
C GLN A 2 10.51 -21.72 -46.85
N ALA A 3 10.09 -20.89 -45.90
CA ALA A 3 10.53 -19.49 -45.81
C ALA A 3 10.17 -18.90 -44.42
N ARG A 4 11.22 -18.51 -43.70
CA ARG A 4 11.22 -17.57 -42.55
C ARG A 4 11.11 -16.13 -43.07
N GLN A 5 10.71 -15.21 -42.19
CA GLN A 5 11.42 -13.97 -41.75
C GLN A 5 10.37 -13.04 -41.09
N ASN A 6 10.41 -12.77 -39.78
CA ASN A 6 11.25 -11.84 -39.00
C ASN A 6 10.53 -10.50 -38.73
N GLY A 7 10.53 -10.04 -37.47
CA GLY A 7 10.26 -8.62 -37.13
C GLY A 7 9.70 -8.37 -35.73
N VAL A 8 10.58 -8.30 -34.71
CA VAL A 8 10.45 -7.48 -33.48
C VAL A 8 11.51 -6.39 -33.62
N PRO A 9 11.18 -5.10 -33.38
CA PRO A 9 11.45 -4.39 -32.10
C PRO A 9 10.31 -3.40 -31.77
N ASP A 10 10.25 -2.56 -30.73
CA ASP A 10 10.75 -2.41 -29.35
C ASP A 10 9.90 -1.23 -28.80
N ASP A 11 9.73 -1.15 -27.48
CA ASP A 11 9.46 0.08 -26.71
C ASP A 11 8.34 1.06 -27.13
N GLU A 12 7.26 1.07 -26.34
CA GLU A 12 6.64 2.35 -25.99
C GLU A 12 6.29 2.37 -24.50
N MET A 13 7.20 2.97 -23.73
CA MET A 13 6.92 3.53 -22.42
C MET A 13 6.10 4.80 -22.59
N ILE A 14 4.89 4.85 -22.03
CA ILE A 14 4.33 6.11 -21.52
C ILE A 14 3.75 5.83 -20.13
N ALA A 15 4.62 5.98 -19.13
CA ALA A 15 4.23 6.43 -17.81
C ALA A 15 4.10 7.96 -17.83
N MET A 16 3.36 8.49 -16.85
CA MET A 16 3.23 9.89 -16.43
C MET A 16 2.01 10.66 -16.95
N SER A 17 0.96 10.71 -16.11
CA SER A 17 0.14 11.92 -15.96
C SER A 17 0.21 12.34 -14.49
N GLU A 18 1.09 13.30 -14.21
CA GLU A 18 0.72 14.66 -13.80
C GLU A 18 0.31 14.78 -12.33
N SER A 19 1.28 15.22 -11.55
CA SER A 19 1.03 16.05 -10.38
C SER A 19 2.16 17.07 -10.29
N VAL A 20 1.76 18.29 -9.90
CA VAL A 20 2.58 19.42 -9.47
C VAL A 20 3.01 20.40 -10.57
N ALA A 21 2.12 21.34 -10.87
CA ALA A 21 2.50 22.71 -11.14
C ALA A 21 2.58 23.48 -9.81
N PHE A 22 3.65 24.23 -9.56
CA PHE A 22 3.61 25.69 -9.31
C PHE A 22 5.01 26.29 -9.06
N ALA A 23 5.37 27.24 -9.94
CA ALA A 23 6.27 28.41 -9.85
C ALA A 23 7.77 28.23 -9.43
N LYS A 24 8.79 28.54 -10.28
CA LYS A 24 9.34 29.86 -10.75
C LYS A 24 9.69 30.80 -9.57
N VAL A 25 10.86 31.43 -9.35
CA VAL A 25 11.99 32.03 -10.12
C VAL A 25 13.16 32.17 -9.09
N VAL A 26 14.46 32.10 -9.42
CA VAL A 26 15.38 33.23 -9.69
C VAL A 26 16.68 32.69 -10.30
N VAL A 27 17.05 33.28 -11.44
CA VAL A 27 18.34 33.17 -12.13
C VAL A 27 19.27 34.27 -11.61
N ALA A 28 20.55 33.96 -11.35
CA ALA A 28 21.64 34.90 -11.57
C ALA A 28 22.99 34.15 -11.66
N ASP A 29 23.71 34.43 -12.75
CA ASP A 29 25.07 34.00 -13.06
C ASP A 29 26.10 34.33 -11.97
N ALA A 30 27.01 33.38 -11.72
CA ALA A 30 28.37 33.69 -11.30
C ALA A 30 29.34 32.60 -11.82
N LEU A 31 30.07 32.99 -12.85
CA LEU A 31 31.20 32.30 -13.47
C LEU A 31 32.36 32.06 -12.47
N LEU A 32 33.09 30.96 -12.72
CA LEU A 32 34.51 30.74 -12.47
C LEU A 32 35.04 30.85 -11.02
N VAL A 33 35.29 29.70 -10.39
CA VAL A 33 36.30 29.56 -9.32
C VAL A 33 37.17 28.32 -9.62
N PRO A 34 38.51 28.42 -9.54
CA PRO A 34 39.44 27.36 -9.94
C PRO A 34 39.37 26.15 -9.01
N VAL A 35 39.55 24.97 -9.60
CA VAL A 35 39.68 23.69 -8.89
C VAL A 35 41.01 23.66 -8.14
N ASN A 36 41.06 24.28 -6.96
CA ASN A 36 42.08 23.97 -5.98
C ASN A 36 41.73 22.63 -5.34
N ARG A 37 42.54 21.61 -5.65
CA ARG A 37 42.49 20.27 -5.08
C ARG A 37 42.81 20.35 -3.58
N MET A 38 41.80 20.59 -2.74
CA MET A 38 41.91 20.41 -1.30
C MET A 38 42.00 18.90 -1.01
N VAL A 39 43.19 18.45 -0.60
CA VAL A 39 43.36 17.13 0.00
C VAL A 39 42.79 17.21 1.42
N TRP A 40 41.57 16.71 1.59
CA TRP A 40 40.95 16.60 2.90
C TRP A 40 41.54 15.41 3.66
N ASN A 41 42.08 15.67 4.85
CA ASN A 41 42.39 14.62 5.79
C ASN A 41 41.07 14.00 6.30
N ARG A 42 40.96 12.67 6.30
CA ARG A 42 39.70 11.93 6.53
C ARG A 42 38.99 12.34 7.82
N ASN A 43 39.75 12.81 8.82
CA ASN A 43 39.22 13.25 10.11
C ASN A 43 38.52 14.62 10.07
N GLU A 44 38.90 15.52 9.16
CA GLU A 44 38.29 16.84 9.03
C GLU A 44 36.97 16.77 8.24
N ALA A 45 36.90 15.92 7.22
CA ALA A 45 35.66 15.67 6.48
C ALA A 45 34.55 15.06 7.36
N VAL A 46 34.91 14.22 8.33
CA VAL A 46 33.96 13.64 9.30
C VAL A 46 33.46 14.68 10.31
N LYS A 47 34.31 15.65 10.69
CA LYS A 47 33.91 16.77 11.55
C LYS A 47 32.95 17.72 10.83
N ASP A 48 33.27 18.10 9.60
CA ASP A 48 32.43 18.99 8.78
C ASP A 48 31.08 18.35 8.46
N PHE A 49 31.05 17.04 8.18
CA PHE A 49 29.81 16.30 8.01
C PHE A 49 28.98 16.30 9.30
N LYS A 50 29.57 15.99 10.46
CA LYS A 50 28.85 15.99 11.75
C LYS A 50 28.26 17.35 12.08
N GLU A 51 29.04 18.43 12.00
CA GLU A 51 28.55 19.75 12.36
C GLU A 51 27.43 20.21 11.42
N LYS A 52 27.60 20.06 10.10
CA LYS A 52 26.57 20.42 9.12
C LYS A 52 25.33 19.54 9.20
N TRP A 53 25.45 18.25 9.51
CA TRP A 53 24.30 17.37 9.72
C TRP A 53 23.53 17.74 10.98
N PHE A 54 24.21 18.02 12.09
CA PHE A 54 23.55 18.35 13.35
C PHE A 54 22.76 19.66 13.25
N THR A 55 23.28 20.71 12.60
CA THR A 55 22.54 21.97 12.44
C THR A 55 21.35 21.82 11.49
N LYS A 56 21.48 21.00 10.43
CA LYS A 56 20.41 20.76 9.46
C LYS A 56 19.29 19.90 10.06
N CYS A 57 19.60 18.89 10.86
CA CYS A 57 18.61 18.07 11.58
C CYS A 57 17.92 18.83 12.73
N LEU A 58 18.62 19.69 13.46
CA LEU A 58 18.02 20.53 14.51
C LEU A 58 17.09 21.60 13.93
N GLY A 59 17.40 22.16 12.75
CA GLY A 59 16.48 23.02 12.00
C GLY A 59 15.25 22.27 11.46
N PHE A 60 15.44 21.02 11.01
CA PHE A 60 14.35 20.17 10.52
C PHE A 60 13.37 19.74 11.62
N ARG A 61 13.83 19.63 12.87
CA ARG A 61 12.98 19.28 14.02
C ARG A 61 11.92 20.34 14.36
N LYS A 62 12.14 21.60 13.96
CA LYS A 62 11.16 22.68 14.15
C LYS A 62 10.05 22.70 13.10
N TRP A 63 10.24 22.04 11.95
CA TRP A 63 9.25 22.00 10.87
C TRP A 63 8.25 20.84 10.98
N PHE A 64 8.58 19.76 11.69
CA PHE A 64 7.69 18.60 11.83
C PHE A 64 6.89 18.56 13.13
N ALA A 65 7.12 19.50 14.06
CA ALA A 65 6.44 19.50 15.36
C ALA A 65 5.17 20.36 15.41
N ALA A 66 4.82 21.08 14.34
CA ALA A 66 3.79 22.12 14.40
C ALA A 66 2.57 21.92 13.49
N ASP A 67 2.50 20.90 12.63
CA ASP A 67 1.43 20.85 11.63
C ASP A 67 1.01 19.42 11.23
N GLN A 68 0.57 18.60 12.19
CA GLN A 68 -0.32 17.48 11.85
C GLN A 68 -1.14 16.86 12.99
N GLU A 69 -1.52 17.62 14.02
CA GLU A 69 -2.45 17.11 15.06
C GLU A 69 -3.86 17.75 14.99
N SER A 70 -4.03 18.88 14.29
CA SER A 70 -5.22 19.75 14.47
C SER A 70 -6.28 19.73 13.37
N LEU A 71 -6.13 18.92 12.31
CA LEU A 71 -7.11 18.87 11.20
C LEU A 71 -7.94 17.59 11.10
N LEU A 72 -7.69 16.60 11.96
CA LEU A 72 -8.67 15.52 12.11
C LEU A 72 -9.70 16.00 13.12
N PRO A 73 -10.99 16.13 12.75
CA PRO A 73 -12.02 16.31 13.76
C PRO A 73 -11.81 15.18 14.76
N GLN A 74 -11.54 15.52 16.03
CA GLN A 74 -11.58 14.57 17.13
C GLN A 74 -13.03 14.10 17.23
N SER A 75 -13.35 13.13 16.39
CA SER A 75 -14.55 12.36 16.45
C SER A 75 -14.48 11.65 17.79
N ASN A 76 -15.36 11.99 18.72
CA ASN A 76 -15.59 11.27 19.99
C ASN A 76 -16.03 9.80 19.77
N LYS A 77 -15.78 9.23 18.59
CA LYS A 77 -16.04 7.84 18.24
C LYS A 77 -14.77 7.05 18.47
N SER A 78 -14.91 5.96 19.21
CA SER A 78 -13.87 4.95 19.37
C SER A 78 -13.25 4.57 18.03
N PRO A 79 -11.95 4.26 17.99
CA PRO A 79 -11.32 3.78 16.77
C PRO A 79 -12.05 2.52 16.28
N PRO A 80 -12.15 2.34 14.95
CA PRO A 80 -12.83 1.17 14.40
C PRO A 80 -12.13 -0.10 14.85
N GLN A 81 -12.93 -1.10 15.18
CA GLN A 81 -12.48 -2.44 15.51
C GLN A 81 -12.11 -3.18 14.23
N LEU A 82 -11.03 -3.95 14.28
CA LEU A 82 -10.54 -4.77 13.18
C LEU A 82 -10.34 -6.20 13.66
N TRP A 83 -10.93 -7.15 12.95
CA TRP A 83 -10.75 -8.57 13.21
C TRP A 83 -10.26 -9.30 11.97
N SER A 84 -9.20 -10.06 12.12
CA SER A 84 -8.60 -10.85 11.04
C SER A 84 -8.75 -12.35 11.27
N HIS A 85 -8.77 -13.11 10.18
CA HIS A 85 -8.68 -14.57 10.21
C HIS A 85 -7.86 -15.08 9.05
N HIS A 86 -7.15 -16.17 9.30
CA HIS A 86 -6.17 -16.73 8.37
C HIS A 86 -6.36 -18.23 8.29
N LYS A 87 -6.30 -18.79 7.08
CA LYS A 87 -6.42 -20.24 6.89
C LYS A 87 -5.80 -20.69 5.57
N VAL A 88 -5.20 -21.87 5.56
CA VAL A 88 -4.80 -22.56 4.32
C VAL A 88 -6.01 -23.32 3.77
N LEU A 89 -6.31 -23.12 2.49
CA LEU A 89 -7.38 -23.79 1.77
C LEU A 89 -6.77 -24.66 0.65
N ASN A 90 -7.32 -25.85 0.44
CA ASN A 90 -6.94 -26.77 -0.63
C ASN A 90 -7.64 -26.39 -1.95
N LEU A 91 -7.43 -25.16 -2.37
CA LEU A 91 -7.98 -24.61 -3.59
C LEU A 91 -7.04 -23.50 -4.10
N ASN A 92 -6.96 -23.34 -5.41
CA ASN A 92 -6.12 -22.32 -6.02
C ASN A 92 -6.61 -20.89 -5.66
N ALA A 93 -5.73 -19.90 -5.80
CA ALA A 93 -6.02 -18.53 -5.38
C ALA A 93 -7.16 -17.85 -6.17
N LYS A 94 -7.41 -18.27 -7.42
CA LYS A 94 -8.50 -17.74 -8.25
C LYS A 94 -9.85 -18.28 -7.77
N THR A 95 -9.96 -19.59 -7.56
CA THR A 95 -11.15 -20.23 -6.98
C THR A 95 -11.43 -19.68 -5.58
N CYS A 96 -10.39 -19.39 -4.80
CA CYS A 96 -10.52 -18.73 -3.50
C CYS A 96 -11.17 -17.35 -3.62
N SER A 97 -10.70 -16.52 -4.55
CA SER A 97 -11.25 -15.18 -4.71
C SER A 97 -12.66 -15.20 -5.33
N ASP A 98 -12.95 -16.13 -6.25
CA ASP A 98 -14.30 -16.37 -6.77
C ASP A 98 -15.26 -16.75 -5.64
N ARG A 99 -14.86 -17.68 -4.76
CA ARG A 99 -15.61 -18.02 -3.55
C ARG A 99 -15.79 -16.83 -2.62
N GLY A 100 -14.77 -15.98 -2.49
CA GLY A 100 -14.84 -14.73 -1.73
C GLY A 100 -15.92 -13.79 -2.25
N VAL A 101 -16.00 -13.60 -3.57
CA VAL A 101 -17.05 -12.77 -4.20
C VAL A 101 -18.44 -13.35 -3.92
N THR A 102 -18.62 -14.65 -4.15
CA THR A 102 -19.91 -15.32 -3.91
C THR A 102 -20.33 -15.25 -2.45
N THR A 103 -19.38 -15.48 -1.53
CA THR A 103 -19.61 -15.41 -0.08
C THR A 103 -20.04 -14.01 0.34
N LEU A 104 -19.32 -12.96 -0.06
CA LEU A 104 -19.68 -11.58 0.31
C LEU A 104 -21.03 -11.18 -0.28
N LYS A 105 -21.32 -11.54 -1.54
CA LYS A 105 -22.64 -11.29 -2.15
C LYS A 105 -23.77 -12.02 -1.42
N SER A 106 -23.55 -13.28 -1.01
CA SER A 106 -24.55 -14.06 -0.26
C SER A 106 -24.87 -13.49 1.12
N LEU A 107 -23.94 -12.70 1.69
CA LEU A 107 -24.10 -12.01 2.97
C LEU A 107 -24.61 -10.56 2.78
N ASN A 108 -25.17 -10.24 1.61
CA ASN A 108 -25.69 -8.92 1.26
C ASN A 108 -24.65 -7.78 1.38
N PHE A 109 -23.37 -8.07 1.11
CA PHE A 109 -22.41 -7.00 0.94
C PHE A 109 -22.70 -6.22 -0.35
N THR A 110 -22.62 -4.91 -0.24
CA THR A 110 -22.72 -3.94 -1.33
C THR A 110 -21.32 -3.56 -1.83
N ALA A 111 -21.23 -3.01 -3.04
CA ALA A 111 -19.98 -2.58 -3.66
C ALA A 111 -18.88 -3.67 -3.64
N VAL A 112 -19.26 -4.93 -3.90
CA VAL A 112 -18.31 -6.05 -3.94
C VAL A 112 -17.43 -5.93 -5.19
N VAL A 113 -16.17 -5.61 -5.00
CA VAL A 113 -15.18 -5.43 -6.08
C VAL A 113 -14.07 -6.47 -5.93
N ARG A 114 -13.69 -7.09 -7.05
CA ARG A 114 -12.54 -7.99 -7.13
C ARG A 114 -11.42 -7.34 -7.93
N SER A 115 -10.22 -7.31 -7.36
CA SER A 115 -8.97 -6.96 -8.05
C SER A 115 -7.99 -8.13 -7.94
N GLY A 116 -7.85 -8.90 -9.02
CA GLY A 116 -7.06 -10.13 -9.01
C GLY A 116 -7.57 -11.16 -7.99
N THR A 117 -6.74 -11.49 -7.00
CA THR A 117 -7.07 -12.40 -5.89
C THR A 117 -7.54 -11.70 -4.62
N TYR A 118 -7.74 -10.38 -4.69
CA TYR A 118 -8.27 -9.55 -3.62
C TYR A 118 -9.74 -9.21 -3.88
N VAL A 119 -10.57 -9.35 -2.86
CA VAL A 119 -12.00 -9.05 -2.89
C VAL A 119 -12.32 -8.14 -1.72
N TYR A 120 -13.10 -7.10 -1.98
CA TYR A 120 -13.54 -6.13 -0.99
C TYR A 120 -15.05 -5.92 -1.09
N GLY A 121 -15.70 -5.60 0.03
CA GLY A 121 -17.11 -5.19 0.04
C GLY A 121 -17.51 -4.45 1.32
N ASN A 122 -18.68 -3.82 1.27
CA ASN A 122 -19.28 -3.05 2.37
C ASN A 122 -20.58 -3.69 2.87
N SER A 123 -20.78 -3.75 4.19
CA SER A 123 -22.03 -4.18 4.82
C SER A 123 -22.42 -3.19 5.92
N GLY A 124 -23.29 -2.23 5.59
CA GLY A 124 -23.62 -1.12 6.48
C GLY A 124 -22.37 -0.31 6.86
N SER A 125 -22.11 -0.19 8.16
CA SER A 125 -20.89 0.44 8.70
C SER A 125 -19.65 -0.45 8.69
N ASN A 126 -19.79 -1.72 8.32
CA ASN A 126 -18.71 -2.69 8.31
C ASN A 126 -18.11 -2.85 6.91
N ARG A 127 -16.82 -3.18 6.85
CA ARG A 127 -16.06 -3.42 5.63
C ARG A 127 -15.38 -4.76 5.73
N ALA A 128 -15.40 -5.56 4.68
CA ALA A 128 -14.70 -6.83 4.63
C ALA A 128 -13.73 -6.89 3.45
N ALA A 129 -12.58 -7.50 3.68
CA ALA A 129 -11.56 -7.76 2.69
C ALA A 129 -11.14 -9.23 2.77
N VAL A 130 -11.06 -9.87 1.61
CA VAL A 130 -10.62 -11.24 1.41
C VAL A 130 -9.47 -11.21 0.42
N LYS A 131 -8.28 -11.61 0.84
CA LYS A 131 -7.11 -11.78 -0.02
C LYS A 131 -6.73 -13.25 -0.06
N CYS A 132 -6.66 -13.80 -1.26
CA CYS A 132 -6.19 -15.15 -1.48
C CYS A 132 -4.79 -15.11 -2.09
N VAL A 133 -3.85 -15.83 -1.49
CA VAL A 133 -2.46 -15.89 -1.95
C VAL A 133 -2.15 -17.32 -2.35
N GLY A 134 -1.70 -17.55 -3.58
CA GLY A 134 -1.33 -18.90 -4.04
C GLY A 134 -0.13 -19.42 -3.25
N GLN A 135 -0.17 -20.70 -2.88
CA GLN A 135 0.97 -21.42 -2.34
C GLN A 135 1.47 -22.46 -3.35
N LYS A 136 2.48 -23.25 -2.98
CA LYS A 136 2.94 -24.37 -3.81
C LYS A 136 1.80 -25.39 -3.98
N GLY A 137 1.61 -25.87 -5.20
CA GLY A 137 0.51 -26.79 -5.56
C GLY A 137 -0.84 -26.07 -5.73
N GLU A 138 -1.94 -26.81 -5.60
CA GLU A 138 -3.31 -26.28 -5.73
C GLU A 138 -3.88 -25.75 -4.40
N SER A 139 -3.03 -25.14 -3.58
CA SER A 139 -3.43 -24.58 -2.29
C SER A 139 -3.30 -23.05 -2.26
N SER A 140 -4.07 -22.40 -1.41
CA SER A 140 -4.02 -20.96 -1.20
C SER A 140 -4.14 -20.59 0.26
N PHE A 141 -3.51 -19.49 0.63
CA PHE A 141 -3.62 -18.87 1.94
C PHE A 141 -4.68 -17.77 1.88
N LEU A 142 -5.71 -17.92 2.70
CA LEU A 142 -6.77 -16.94 2.90
C LEU A 142 -6.35 -15.94 3.98
N TYR A 143 -6.36 -14.66 3.64
CA TYR A 143 -6.41 -13.55 4.59
C TYR A 143 -7.80 -12.92 4.55
N LEU A 144 -8.51 -12.98 5.66
CA LEU A 144 -9.79 -12.32 5.86
C LEU A 144 -9.61 -11.20 6.88
N SER A 145 -10.19 -10.04 6.62
CA SER A 145 -10.22 -8.93 7.56
C SER A 145 -11.58 -8.24 7.51
N VAL A 146 -12.16 -7.96 8.67
CA VAL A 146 -13.42 -7.21 8.80
C VAL A 146 -13.18 -6.05 9.75
N ALA A 147 -13.59 -4.85 9.35
CA ALA A 147 -13.47 -3.64 10.14
C ALA A 147 -14.83 -2.97 10.33
N GLY A 148 -15.07 -2.35 11.48
CA GLY A 148 -16.32 -1.67 11.79
C GLY A 148 -16.29 -0.94 13.13
N PRO A 149 -17.35 -0.20 13.50
CA PRO A 149 -17.37 0.60 14.73
C PRO A 149 -17.46 -0.27 15.99
N GLU A 150 -18.23 -1.35 15.95
CA GLU A 150 -18.58 -2.17 17.11
C GLU A 150 -17.85 -3.52 17.11
N LYS A 151 -17.31 -3.93 18.26
CA LYS A 151 -16.49 -5.15 18.39
C LYS A 151 -17.26 -6.42 18.03
N GLU A 152 -18.41 -6.62 18.67
CA GLU A 152 -19.18 -7.87 18.57
C GLU A 152 -19.74 -8.12 17.15
N PRO A 153 -20.36 -7.14 16.46
CA PRO A 153 -20.79 -7.33 15.08
C PRO A 153 -19.63 -7.65 14.13
N VAL A 154 -18.47 -7.01 14.30
CA VAL A 154 -17.29 -7.25 13.45
C VAL A 154 -16.75 -8.66 13.66
N GLU A 155 -16.66 -9.11 14.91
CA GLU A 155 -16.22 -10.46 15.25
C GLU A 155 -17.18 -11.52 14.69
N ASN A 156 -18.49 -11.34 14.89
CA ASN A 156 -19.52 -12.24 14.39
C ASN A 156 -19.49 -12.33 12.86
N LEU A 157 -19.39 -11.19 12.17
CA LEU A 157 -19.34 -11.14 10.71
C LEU A 157 -18.09 -11.84 10.17
N ARG A 158 -16.93 -11.61 10.79
CA ARG A 158 -15.69 -12.34 10.48
C ARG A 158 -15.88 -13.85 10.63
N ASN A 159 -16.51 -14.29 11.73
CA ASN A 159 -16.69 -15.72 12.01
C ASN A 159 -17.61 -16.40 10.98
N VAL A 160 -18.67 -15.72 10.56
CA VAL A 160 -19.57 -16.19 9.50
C VAL A 160 -18.82 -16.33 8.16
N ILE A 161 -18.09 -15.29 7.74
CA ILE A 161 -17.32 -15.32 6.49
C ILE A 161 -16.26 -16.44 6.55
N ALA A 162 -15.52 -16.56 7.66
CA ALA A 162 -14.51 -17.60 7.84
C ALA A 162 -15.08 -19.03 7.69
N ARG A 163 -16.28 -19.28 8.23
CA ARG A 163 -16.99 -20.56 8.09
C ARG A 163 -17.39 -20.83 6.64
N LEU A 164 -17.95 -19.85 5.94
CA LEU A 164 -18.38 -20.00 4.55
C LEU A 164 -17.19 -20.23 3.61
N MET A 165 -16.10 -19.50 3.80
CA MET A 165 -14.87 -19.69 3.02
C MET A 165 -14.23 -21.07 3.23
N SER A 166 -14.41 -21.65 4.42
CA SER A 166 -13.83 -22.91 4.85
C SER A 166 -14.57 -24.18 4.40
N ARG A 167 -15.80 -24.09 3.89
CA ARG A 167 -16.55 -25.28 3.47
C ARG A 167 -15.90 -25.89 2.23
N SER A 168 -15.52 -27.17 2.32
CA SER A 168 -15.29 -28.01 1.16
C SER A 168 -16.66 -28.50 0.70
N GLU A 169 -17.09 -28.05 -0.48
CA GLU A 169 -18.18 -28.72 -1.20
C GLU A 169 -17.72 -30.11 -1.65
#